data_AF-F4LL45-F1
#
_entry.id   AF-F4LL45-F1
#
_cell.length_a   1.000
_cell.length_b   1.000
_cell.length_c   1.000
_cell.angle_alpha   90.00
_cell.angle_beta   90.00
_cell.angle_gamma   90.00
#
_symmetry.space_group_name_H-M   'P 1'
#
loop_
_entity.id
_entity.type
_entity.pdbx_description
1 polymer ?
#
loop_
_entity_poly.entity_id
_entity_poly.type
_entity_poly.pdbx_seq_one_letter_code
_entity_poly.pdbx_strand_id
1 'polypeptide(L)'
;MNMNVILRAVAYAAYAALLVSWPLRLKKLRRKAGAPVLPLKRKQNALMYAVLVCAPLLIVLQTVRDFGLPVNAVLCGCALFGAEVVIRDRILGGMAGVYEHALVADGRFFLLSDITALPTLSYEDGSEQESLYARSLKVVTRTSGVVFIGFADENERNAAVDVLVKLKPELKS
;
A
#
# COMPACT_ATOMS: atom_id res chain seq x y z
N MET A 1 -10.79 33.51 -19.67
CA MET A 1 -11.10 32.17 -19.11
C MET A 1 -10.77 32.22 -17.62
N ASN A 2 -11.75 31.99 -16.73
CA ASN A 2 -11.52 32.14 -15.28
C ASN A 2 -10.50 31.11 -14.78
N MET A 3 -9.48 31.56 -14.04
CA MET A 3 -8.39 30.71 -13.52
C MET A 3 -8.93 29.48 -12.75
N ASN A 4 -10.05 29.63 -12.05
CA ASN A 4 -10.75 28.54 -11.34
C ASN A 4 -11.26 27.43 -12.28
N VAL A 5 -11.70 27.78 -13.49
CA VAL A 5 -12.20 26.81 -14.48
C VAL A 5 -11.06 25.97 -15.03
N ILE A 6 -9.91 26.59 -15.29
CA ILE A 6 -8.69 25.90 -15.72
C ILE A 6 -8.24 24.92 -14.64
N LEU A 7 -8.17 25.38 -13.38
CA LEU A 7 -7.77 24.55 -12.25
C LEU A 7 -8.66 23.30 -12.10
N ARG A 8 -9.98 23.46 -12.23
CA ARG A 8 -10.93 22.34 -12.17
C ARG A 8 -10.76 21.38 -13.34
N ALA A 9 -10.62 21.88 -14.55
CA ALA A 9 -10.40 21.05 -15.74
C ALA A 9 -9.12 20.21 -15.59
N VAL A 10 -8.04 20.81 -15.09
CA VAL A 10 -6.78 20.11 -14.80
C VAL A 10 -6.97 19.06 -13.70
N ALA A 11 -7.70 19.37 -12.62
CA ALA A 11 -7.97 18.42 -11.55
C ALA A 11 -8.78 17.20 -12.03
N TYR A 12 -9.81 17.42 -12.86
CA TYR A 12 -10.57 16.32 -13.47
C TYR A 12 -9.70 15.46 -14.41
N ALA A 13 -8.88 16.11 -15.25
CA ALA A 13 -7.97 15.40 -16.14
C ALA A 13 -6.95 14.56 -15.35
N ALA A 14 -6.40 15.12 -14.26
CA ALA A 14 -5.47 14.42 -13.38
C ALA A 14 -6.13 13.23 -12.67
N TYR A 15 -7.36 13.41 -12.17
CA TYR A 15 -8.11 12.32 -11.54
C TYR A 15 -8.44 11.19 -12.54
N ALA A 16 -8.86 11.52 -13.77
CA ALA A 16 -9.07 10.54 -14.83
C ALA A 16 -7.77 9.81 -15.20
N ALA A 17 -6.65 10.52 -15.31
CA ALA A 17 -5.34 9.93 -15.55
C ALA A 17 -4.91 8.97 -14.43
N LEU A 18 -5.20 9.30 -13.16
CA LEU A 18 -4.94 8.42 -12.01
C LEU A 18 -5.71 7.09 -12.15
N LEU A 19 -7.01 7.14 -12.48
CA LEU A 19 -7.84 5.95 -12.68
C LEU A 19 -7.34 5.08 -13.84
N VAL A 20 -6.99 5.70 -14.98
CA VAL A 20 -6.46 4.98 -16.16
C VAL A 20 -5.07 4.40 -15.88
N SER A 21 -4.28 5.05 -15.03
CA SER A 21 -2.94 4.57 -14.67
C SER A 21 -2.96 3.33 -13.77
N TRP A 22 -4.07 3.04 -13.08
CA TRP A 22 -4.21 1.90 -12.17
C TRP A 22 -3.82 0.56 -12.83
N PRO A 23 -4.46 0.09 -13.92
CA PRO A 23 -4.14 -1.21 -14.51
C PRO A 23 -2.68 -1.31 -14.97
N LEU A 24 -2.07 -0.20 -15.42
CA LEU A 24 -0.68 -0.16 -15.82
C LEU A 24 0.26 -0.34 -14.62
N ARG A 25 -0.01 0.37 -13.51
CA ARG A 25 0.75 0.23 -12.26
C ARG A 25 0.64 -1.19 -11.72
N LEU A 26 -0.55 -1.79 -11.75
CA LEU A 26 -0.78 -3.17 -11.30
C LEU A 26 0.01 -4.18 -12.16
N LYS A 27 -0.05 -4.07 -13.49
CA LYS A 27 0.72 -4.95 -14.40
C LYS A 27 2.23 -4.83 -14.16
N LYS A 28 2.72 -3.60 -13.97
CA LYS A 28 4.15 -3.34 -13.70
C LYS A 28 4.61 -3.95 -12.38
N LEU A 29 3.80 -3.85 -11.33
CA LEU A 29 4.11 -4.45 -10.03
C LEU A 29 4.06 -5.97 -10.07
N ARG A 30 3.04 -6.57 -10.71
CA ARG A 30 2.97 -8.03 -10.87
C ARG A 30 4.17 -8.60 -11.63
N ARG A 31 4.60 -7.92 -12.71
CA ARG A 31 5.81 -8.31 -13.45
C ARG A 31 7.08 -8.26 -12.60
N LYS A 32 7.16 -7.32 -11.65
CA LYS A 32 8.29 -7.24 -10.71
C LYS A 32 8.22 -8.29 -9.59
N ALA A 33 7.01 -8.69 -9.20
CA ALA A 33 6.80 -9.61 -8.09
C ALA A 33 7.10 -11.07 -8.47
N GLY A 34 6.82 -11.47 -9.72
CA GLY A 34 6.92 -12.85 -10.17
C GLY A 34 5.62 -13.64 -9.93
N ALA A 35 5.69 -14.97 -9.94
CA ALA A 35 4.53 -15.82 -9.67
C ALA A 35 4.10 -15.73 -8.19
N PRO A 36 2.78 -15.76 -7.91
CA PRO A 36 2.29 -15.80 -6.53
C PRO A 36 2.57 -17.18 -5.92
N VAL A 37 3.28 -17.19 -4.78
CA VAL A 37 3.61 -18.43 -4.05
C VAL A 37 2.64 -18.64 -2.89
N LEU A 38 2.29 -17.57 -2.18
CA LEU A 38 1.33 -17.62 -1.08
C LEU A 38 0.46 -16.35 -1.06
N PRO A 39 -0.87 -16.45 -1.23
CA PRO A 39 -1.75 -15.30 -1.03
C PRO A 39 -1.91 -14.99 0.45
N LEU A 40 -1.81 -13.71 0.83
CA LEU A 40 -2.05 -13.24 2.20
C LEU A 40 -3.45 -12.63 2.31
N LYS A 41 -4.16 -12.92 3.38
CA LYS A 41 -5.47 -12.37 3.74
C LYS A 41 -5.28 -10.93 4.22
N ARG A 42 -5.64 -9.98 3.36
CA ARG A 42 -5.84 -8.59 3.79
C ARG A 42 -7.31 -8.24 3.82
N LYS A 43 -7.79 -7.76 4.97
CA LYS A 43 -9.13 -7.20 5.09
C LYS A 43 -9.16 -5.88 4.32
N GLN A 44 -9.92 -5.86 3.23
CA GLN A 44 -10.15 -4.63 2.48
C GLN A 44 -11.17 -3.78 3.22
N ASN A 45 -10.78 -2.55 3.58
CA ASN A 45 -11.70 -1.63 4.24
C ASN A 45 -12.64 -1.01 3.20
N ALA A 46 -13.93 -1.34 3.29
CA ALA A 46 -14.96 -0.81 2.39
C ALA A 46 -15.05 0.73 2.48
N LEU A 47 -14.74 1.31 3.64
CA LEU A 47 -14.71 2.77 3.86
C LEU A 47 -13.74 3.50 2.92
N MET A 48 -12.66 2.84 2.47
CA MET A 48 -11.72 3.48 1.53
C MET A 48 -12.35 3.71 0.14
N TYR A 49 -13.39 2.96 -0.24
CA TYR A 49 -14.11 3.22 -1.48
C TYR A 49 -14.92 4.51 -1.42
N ALA A 50 -15.40 4.91 -0.23
CA ALA A 50 -16.15 6.15 -0.07
C ALA A 50 -15.29 7.36 -0.44
N VAL A 51 -13.99 7.34 -0.12
CA VAL A 51 -13.04 8.41 -0.48
C VAL A 51 -12.92 8.57 -2.01
N LEU A 52 -12.95 7.47 -2.76
CA LEU A 52 -12.86 7.51 -4.22
C LEU A 52 -14.10 8.17 -4.85
N VAL A 53 -15.28 8.02 -4.21
CA VAL A 53 -16.54 8.68 -4.61
C VAL A 53 -16.61 10.13 -4.11
N CYS A 54 -16.08 10.41 -2.92
CA CYS A 54 -16.05 11.77 -2.36
C CYS A 54 -15.12 12.71 -3.14
N ALA A 55 -14.02 12.21 -3.70
CA ALA A 55 -13.08 13.04 -4.47
C ALA A 55 -13.73 13.80 -5.65
N PRO A 56 -14.47 13.17 -6.58
CA PRO A 56 -15.16 13.89 -7.65
C PRO A 56 -16.32 14.76 -7.11
N LEU A 57 -17.02 14.32 -6.05
CA LEU A 57 -18.07 15.13 -5.42
C LEU A 57 -17.55 16.46 -4.86
N LEU A 58 -16.35 16.47 -4.27
CA LEU A 58 -15.72 17.71 -3.80
C LEU A 58 -15.40 18.67 -4.94
N ILE A 59 -14.98 18.15 -6.11
CA ILE A 59 -14.69 18.98 -7.29
C ILE A 59 -15.99 19.54 -7.88
N VAL A 60 -17.09 18.76 -7.89
CA VAL A 60 -18.42 19.25 -8.29
C VAL A 60 -18.95 20.28 -7.29
N LEU A 61 -18.76 20.11 -5.99
CA LEU A 61 -19.22 21.07 -4.99
C LEU A 61 -18.59 22.46 -5.22
N GLN A 62 -17.32 22.51 -5.64
CA GLN A 62 -16.66 23.76 -5.99
C GLN A 62 -17.30 24.46 -7.20
N THR A 63 -17.99 23.76 -8.10
CA THR A 63 -18.69 24.41 -9.22
C THR A 63 -19.93 25.17 -8.78
N VAL A 64 -20.55 24.76 -7.66
CA VAL A 64 -21.71 25.43 -7.07
C VAL A 64 -21.25 26.58 -6.16
N ARG A 65 -20.09 26.44 -5.51
CA ARG A 65 -19.56 27.43 -4.56
C ARG A 65 -18.09 27.72 -4.84
N ASP A 66 -17.83 28.88 -5.45
CA ASP A 66 -16.49 29.39 -5.69
C ASP A 66 -15.89 29.91 -4.37
N PHE A 67 -15.05 29.09 -3.75
CA PHE A 67 -14.10 29.57 -2.75
C PHE A 67 -12.94 30.24 -3.49
N GLY A 68 -12.26 31.22 -2.88
CA GLY A 68 -11.14 31.90 -3.54
C GLY A 68 -10.09 30.92 -4.09
N LEU A 69 -9.32 31.35 -5.10
CA LEU A 69 -8.28 30.57 -5.78
C LEU A 69 -7.43 29.66 -4.87
N PRO A 70 -6.84 30.14 -3.75
CA PRO A 70 -5.98 29.28 -2.92
C PRO A 70 -6.75 28.15 -2.25
N VAL A 71 -7.99 28.37 -1.83
CA VAL A 71 -8.82 27.36 -1.17
C VAL A 71 -9.20 26.26 -2.16
N ASN A 72 -9.59 26.63 -3.38
CA ASN A 72 -9.89 25.66 -4.44
C ASN A 72 -8.67 24.80 -4.78
N ALA A 73 -7.47 25.38 -4.83
CA ALA A 73 -6.23 24.66 -5.11
C ALA A 73 -5.93 23.60 -4.04
N VAL A 74 -6.06 23.97 -2.76
CA VAL A 74 -5.88 23.04 -1.63
C VAL A 74 -6.91 21.91 -1.69
N LEU A 75 -8.19 22.24 -1.89
CA LEU A 75 -9.25 21.24 -1.97
C LEU A 75 -9.05 20.25 -3.13
N CYS A 76 -8.66 20.73 -4.31
CA CYS A 76 -8.32 19.87 -5.45
C CYS A 76 -7.11 18.99 -5.14
N GLY A 77 -6.08 19.53 -4.51
CA GLY A 77 -4.90 18.78 -4.08
C GLY A 77 -5.27 17.65 -3.11
N CYS A 78 -6.04 17.96 -2.06
CA CYS A 78 -6.52 16.97 -1.08
C CYS A 78 -7.34 15.86 -1.74
N ALA A 79 -8.23 16.19 -2.68
CA ALA A 79 -9.02 15.20 -3.40
C ALA A 79 -8.13 14.25 -4.23
N LEU A 80 -7.13 14.79 -4.94
CA LEU A 80 -6.19 14.00 -5.74
C LEU A 80 -5.30 13.10 -4.88
N PHE A 81 -4.72 13.64 -3.80
CA PHE A 81 -3.91 12.83 -2.87
C PHE A 81 -4.73 11.74 -2.19
N GLY A 82 -5.96 12.04 -1.77
CA GLY A 82 -6.88 11.04 -1.21
C GLY A 82 -7.17 9.92 -2.20
N ALA A 83 -7.45 10.26 -3.46
CA ALA A 83 -7.66 9.27 -4.52
C ALA A 83 -6.41 8.42 -4.77
N GLU A 84 -5.21 9.02 -4.80
CA GLU A 84 -3.96 8.29 -5.03
C GLU A 84 -3.64 7.32 -3.88
N VAL A 85 -3.86 7.71 -2.63
CA VAL A 85 -3.68 6.83 -1.46
C VAL A 85 -4.60 5.61 -1.56
N VAL A 86 -5.88 5.82 -1.92
CA VAL A 86 -6.85 4.72 -2.07
C VAL A 86 -6.46 3.79 -3.22
N ILE A 87 -6.09 4.33 -4.38
CA ILE A 87 -5.66 3.52 -5.53
C ILE A 87 -4.42 2.70 -5.16
N ARG A 88 -3.46 3.30 -4.46
CA ARG A 88 -2.24 2.60 -4.01
C ARG A 88 -2.57 1.49 -3.01
N ASP A 89 -3.40 1.76 -2.01
CA ASP A 89 -3.81 0.74 -1.04
C ASP A 89 -4.60 -0.39 -1.71
N ARG A 90 -5.42 -0.08 -2.72
CA ARG A 90 -6.13 -1.08 -3.53
C ARG A 90 -5.20 -1.98 -4.31
N ILE A 91 -4.22 -1.41 -5.00
CA ILE A 91 -3.23 -2.16 -5.78
C ILE A 91 -2.45 -3.09 -4.86
N LEU A 92 -1.91 -2.56 -3.76
CA LEU A 92 -1.06 -3.33 -2.85
C LEU A 92 -1.87 -4.31 -2.00
N GLY A 93 -3.06 -3.94 -1.57
CA GLY A 93 -3.98 -4.83 -0.85
C GLY A 93 -4.53 -5.96 -1.71
N GLY A 94 -4.78 -5.72 -3.00
CA GLY A 94 -5.16 -6.77 -3.96
C GLY A 94 -4.02 -7.69 -4.36
N MET A 95 -2.77 -7.31 -4.07
CA MET A 95 -1.58 -8.13 -4.30
C MET A 95 -1.00 -8.69 -3.00
N ALA A 96 -1.70 -8.59 -1.86
CA ALA A 96 -1.18 -9.10 -0.59
C ALA A 96 -0.80 -10.59 -0.72
N GLY A 97 0.47 -10.89 -0.51
CA GLY A 97 1.02 -12.21 -0.80
C GLY A 97 2.55 -12.25 -0.81
N VAL A 98 3.08 -13.46 -0.68
CA VAL A 98 4.48 -13.78 -0.98
C VAL A 98 4.56 -14.22 -2.44
N TYR A 99 5.48 -13.61 -3.18
CA TYR A 99 5.80 -13.91 -4.57
C TYR A 99 7.25 -14.37 -4.69
N GLU A 100 7.62 -14.91 -5.84
CA GLU A 100 8.98 -15.38 -6.13
C GLU A 100 10.08 -14.35 -5.89
N HIS A 101 9.80 -13.06 -6.12
CA HIS A 101 10.79 -11.98 -6.02
C HIS A 101 10.36 -10.84 -5.10
N ALA A 102 9.15 -10.89 -4.54
CA ALA A 102 8.64 -9.84 -3.68
C ALA A 102 7.74 -10.34 -2.56
N LEU A 103 7.75 -9.61 -1.45
CA LEU A 103 6.78 -9.72 -0.36
C LEU A 103 5.87 -8.49 -0.41
N VAL A 104 4.57 -8.71 -0.55
CA VAL A 104 3.56 -7.65 -0.49
C VAL A 104 2.72 -7.86 0.75
N ALA A 105 2.94 -7.01 1.75
CA ALA A 105 2.26 -7.09 3.04
C ALA A 105 2.05 -5.67 3.61
N ASP A 106 0.96 -5.51 4.36
CA ASP A 106 0.55 -4.24 5.00
C ASP A 106 0.63 -2.99 4.09
N GLY A 107 0.18 -3.12 2.83
CA GLY A 107 0.18 -1.99 1.90
C GLY A 107 1.57 -1.53 1.46
N ARG A 108 2.59 -2.38 1.63
CA ARG A 108 3.97 -2.15 1.21
C ARG A 108 4.41 -3.25 0.25
N PHE A 109 5.38 -2.91 -0.60
CA PHE A 109 5.98 -3.80 -1.59
C PHE A 109 7.47 -3.90 -1.29
N PHE A 110 7.93 -5.08 -0.90
CA PHE A 110 9.34 -5.36 -0.60
C PHE A 110 9.88 -6.32 -1.65
N LEU A 111 11.03 -6.00 -2.24
CA LEU A 111 11.76 -6.94 -3.08
C LEU A 111 12.56 -7.88 -2.18
N LEU A 112 12.56 -9.19 -2.45
CA LEU A 112 13.35 -10.16 -1.67
C LEU A 112 14.87 -9.89 -1.77
N SER A 113 15.31 -9.24 -2.85
CA SER A 113 16.69 -8.77 -3.00
C SER A 113 17.06 -7.66 -2.02
N ASP A 114 16.08 -6.91 -1.52
CA ASP A 114 16.26 -5.80 -0.56
C ASP A 114 16.11 -6.27 0.89
N ILE A 115 15.57 -7.48 1.12
CA ILE A 115 15.52 -8.07 2.46
C ILE A 115 16.88 -8.68 2.79
N THR A 116 17.49 -8.16 3.84
CA THR A 116 18.81 -8.56 4.34
C THR A 116 18.69 -9.66 5.39
N ALA A 117 17.77 -9.49 6.34
CA ALA A 117 17.58 -10.44 7.43
C ALA A 117 16.12 -10.48 7.88
N LEU A 118 15.68 -11.68 8.23
CA LEU A 118 14.45 -11.91 8.98
C LEU A 118 14.87 -12.26 10.40
N PRO A 119 14.95 -11.28 11.33
CA PRO A 119 15.11 -11.58 12.75
C PRO A 119 13.84 -12.30 13.23
N THR A 120 13.76 -13.59 12.98
CA THR A 120 12.62 -14.45 13.31
C THR A 120 12.53 -14.77 14.80
N LEU A 121 13.54 -14.41 15.62
CA LEU A 121 13.69 -14.95 16.97
C LEU A 121 14.06 -13.92 18.05
N SER A 122 14.06 -12.60 17.76
CA SER A 122 14.35 -11.60 18.81
C SER A 122 13.16 -11.30 19.74
N TYR A 123 12.24 -12.25 19.88
CA TYR A 123 11.21 -12.25 20.93
C TYR A 123 11.38 -13.44 21.89
N GLU A 124 12.40 -14.29 21.73
CA GLU A 124 12.71 -15.37 22.68
C GLU A 124 13.18 -14.86 24.06
N ASP A 125 13.44 -13.55 24.19
CA ASP A 125 13.74 -12.92 25.48
C ASP A 125 12.45 -12.54 26.21
N GLY A 126 11.84 -13.56 26.84
CA GLY A 126 10.70 -13.59 27.78
C GLY A 126 10.27 -12.29 28.46
N SER A 127 9.75 -11.34 27.68
CA SER A 127 9.12 -10.11 28.16
C SER A 127 7.67 -10.11 27.72
N GLU A 128 6.79 -9.54 28.55
CA GLU A 128 5.32 -9.48 28.42
C GLU A 128 4.77 -8.93 27.08
N GLN A 129 5.66 -8.57 26.16
CA GLN A 129 5.42 -8.04 24.81
C GLN A 129 5.16 -9.13 23.75
N GLU A 130 5.36 -10.42 24.05
CA GLU A 130 5.12 -11.54 23.11
C GLU A 130 3.69 -11.56 22.53
N SER A 131 2.67 -11.28 23.35
CA SER A 131 1.27 -11.35 22.92
C SER A 131 0.85 -10.21 21.97
N LEU A 132 1.49 -9.04 22.07
CA LEU A 132 1.17 -7.87 21.24
C LEU A 132 1.80 -7.94 19.84
N TYR A 133 2.91 -8.68 19.70
CA TYR A 133 3.67 -8.79 18.44
C TYR A 133 3.58 -10.15 17.76
N ALA A 134 2.80 -11.10 18.30
CA ALA A 134 2.59 -12.43 17.71
C ALA A 134 2.13 -12.40 16.24
N ARG A 135 1.46 -11.32 15.81
CA ARG A 135 1.00 -11.11 14.43
C ARG A 135 1.96 -10.30 13.57
N SER A 136 3.08 -9.84 14.11
CA SER A 136 4.01 -8.97 13.40
C SER A 136 5.34 -9.67 13.11
N LEU A 137 5.93 -9.38 11.96
CA LEU A 137 7.27 -9.84 11.60
C LEU A 137 8.18 -8.62 11.45
N LYS A 138 9.31 -8.65 12.14
CA LYS A 138 10.38 -7.68 11.94
C LYS A 138 11.20 -8.09 10.72
N VAL A 139 11.33 -7.19 9.75
CA VAL A 139 12.06 -7.39 8.49
C VAL A 139 13.12 -6.31 8.39
N VAL A 140 14.38 -6.71 8.20
CA VAL A 140 15.49 -5.78 7.99
C VAL A 140 15.71 -5.66 6.49
N THR A 141 15.50 -4.44 5.98
CA THR A 141 15.70 -4.08 4.58
C THR A 141 16.93 -3.21 4.42
N ARG A 142 17.58 -3.30 3.26
CA ARG A 142 18.76 -2.46 2.95
C ARG A 142 18.36 -1.01 2.71
N THR A 143 17.20 -0.74 2.12
CA THR A 143 16.75 0.63 1.83
C THR A 143 16.00 1.31 2.98
N SER A 144 15.12 0.57 3.68
CA SER A 144 14.16 1.16 4.62
C SER A 144 14.49 0.84 6.09
N GLY A 145 15.62 0.17 6.34
CA GLY A 145 16.02 -0.26 7.68
C GLY A 145 15.09 -1.31 8.26
N VAL A 146 14.77 -1.19 9.54
CA VAL A 146 13.91 -2.13 10.28
C VAL A 146 12.43 -1.78 10.06
N VAL A 147 11.67 -2.73 9.52
CA VAL A 147 10.24 -2.58 9.29
C VAL A 147 9.47 -3.69 9.99
N PHE A 148 8.38 -3.34 10.67
CA PHE A 148 7.43 -4.31 11.22
C PHE A 148 6.29 -4.51 10.23
N ILE A 149 6.01 -5.76 9.89
CA ILE A 149 4.96 -6.17 8.98
C ILE A 149 3.87 -6.86 9.79
N GLY A 150 2.65 -6.32 9.78
CA GLY A 150 1.48 -6.97 10.38
C GLY A 150 0.87 -8.02 9.46
N PHE A 151 0.55 -9.19 10.01
CA PHE A 151 -0.21 -10.28 9.39
C PHE A 151 -1.61 -10.36 10.01
N ALA A 152 -2.54 -11.05 9.34
CA ALA A 152 -3.88 -11.23 9.90
C ALA A 152 -3.83 -12.14 11.13
N ASP A 153 -3.08 -13.23 11.04
CA ASP A 153 -2.96 -14.28 12.04
C ASP A 153 -1.50 -14.73 12.22
N GLU A 154 -1.20 -15.33 13.37
CA GLU A 154 0.13 -15.90 13.65
C GLU A 154 0.47 -17.07 12.72
N ASN A 155 -0.53 -17.89 12.39
CA ASN A 155 -0.36 -19.00 11.43
C ASN A 155 0.05 -18.49 10.04
N GLU A 156 -0.50 -17.34 9.64
CA GLU A 156 -0.17 -16.71 8.36
C GLU A 156 1.23 -16.11 8.36
N ARG A 157 1.65 -15.50 9.49
CA ARG A 157 3.05 -15.07 9.70
C ARG A 157 4.01 -16.25 9.54
N ASN A 158 3.75 -17.36 10.23
CA ASN A 158 4.63 -18.54 10.21
C ASN A 158 4.70 -19.15 8.80
N ALA A 159 3.56 -19.28 8.12
CA ALA A 159 3.53 -19.75 6.74
C ALA A 159 4.32 -18.82 5.78
N ALA A 160 4.22 -17.50 5.96
CA ALA A 160 4.99 -16.55 5.18
C ALA A 160 6.50 -16.67 5.44
N VAL A 161 6.90 -16.81 6.71
CA VAL A 161 8.31 -17.03 7.09
C VAL A 161 8.86 -18.32 6.48
N ASP A 162 8.13 -19.43 6.57
CA ASP A 162 8.55 -20.71 6.01
C ASP A 162 8.77 -20.63 4.49
N VAL A 163 7.89 -19.94 3.77
CA VAL A 163 8.03 -19.73 2.33
C VAL A 163 9.21 -18.81 2.02
N LEU A 164 9.41 -17.74 2.79
CA LEU A 164 10.53 -16.82 2.60
C LEU A 164 11.88 -17.50 2.83
N VAL A 165 11.99 -18.33 3.87
CA VAL A 165 13.20 -19.12 4.16
C VAL A 165 13.45 -20.16 3.07
N LYS A 166 12.41 -20.80 2.53
CA LYS A 166 12.53 -21.72 1.38
C LYS A 166 13.02 -21.02 0.12
N LEU A 167 12.54 -19.81 -0.14
CA LEU A 167 12.92 -19.02 -1.33
C LEU A 167 14.32 -18.43 -1.21
N LYS A 168 14.73 -18.03 0.01
CA LYS A 168 16.04 -17.43 0.26
C LYS A 168 16.57 -17.92 1.63
N PRO A 169 17.28 -19.06 1.66
CA PRO A 169 17.76 -19.66 2.91
C PRO A 169 18.78 -18.78 3.64
N GLU A 170 19.44 -17.86 2.91
CA GLU A 170 20.36 -16.84 3.44
C GLU A 170 19.72 -15.87 4.42
N LEU A 171 18.38 -15.79 4.49
CA LEU A 171 17.65 -14.90 5.39
C LEU A 171 17.63 -15.39 6.84
N LYS A 172 18.01 -16.64 7.09
CA LYS A 172 18.08 -17.26 8.42
C LYS A 172 19.47 -17.04 9.00
N SER A 173 19.80 -15.79 9.31
CA SER A 173 21.03 -15.40 10.01
C SER A 173 20.74 -14.49 11.17
#